data_AF-A0A7C8YVN7-F1
#
_entry.id   AF-A0A7C8YVN7-F1
#
_cell.length_a   1.000
_cell.length_b   1.000
_cell.length_c   1.000
_cell.angle_alpha   90.00
_cell.angle_beta   90.00
_cell.angle_gamma   90.00
#
_symmetry.space_group_name_H-M   'P 1'
#
loop_
_entity.id
_entity.type
_entity.pdbx_description
1 polymer ?
#
loop_
_entity_poly.entity_id
_entity_poly.type
_entity_poly.pdbx_seq_one_letter_code
_entity_poly.pdbx_strand_id
1 'polypeptide(L)'
;RKETLANMCDERARMLQDQFNVSLNHVHALAILVSTFHHGKYPSAMDQKTFGEYTERTAFERPLTSGVAYALKVTHSEREQFEKQQGWTIKKMEHGDQTLVQDFDPVKMAPAPMQDEYAPVIFCQRTVAHIVSIDMMSGKEDRDNILRARATGKGVLTSPFKLLKSNHLGVVLTFAVYERELPPDATLEQRDR
;
A
#
# COMPACT_ATOMS: atom_id res chain seq x y z
N ARG A 1 -3.64 -34.73 26.06
CA ARG A 1 -4.40 -34.52 24.79
C ARG A 1 -4.94 -33.09 24.68
N LYS A 2 -5.81 -32.60 25.59
CA LYS A 2 -6.28 -31.20 25.56
C LYS A 2 -5.14 -30.19 25.78
N GLU A 3 -4.28 -30.44 26.76
CA GLU A 3 -3.11 -29.60 27.05
C GLU A 3 -2.12 -29.56 25.88
N THR A 4 -1.83 -30.71 25.27
CA THR A 4 -1.00 -30.80 24.05
C THR A 4 -1.59 -29.98 22.90
N LEU A 5 -2.91 -30.04 22.69
CA LEU A 5 -3.59 -29.26 21.65
C LEU A 5 -3.57 -27.76 21.94
N ALA A 6 -3.77 -27.36 23.20
CA ALA A 6 -3.68 -25.97 23.64
C ALA A 6 -2.27 -25.42 23.40
N ASN A 7 -1.24 -26.13 23.85
CA ASN A 7 0.17 -25.73 23.65
C ASN A 7 0.51 -25.58 22.15
N MET A 8 0.08 -26.54 21.33
CA MET A 8 0.26 -26.49 19.87
C MET A 8 -0.46 -25.31 19.20
N CYS A 9 -1.61 -24.89 19.73
CA CYS A 9 -2.35 -23.74 19.23
C CYS A 9 -1.65 -22.43 19.63
N ASP A 10 -1.26 -22.31 20.90
CA ASP A 10 -0.60 -21.13 21.44
C ASP A 10 0.75 -20.86 20.77
N GLU A 11 1.53 -21.91 20.51
CA GLU A 11 2.79 -21.79 19.77
C GLU A 11 2.57 -21.24 18.35
N ARG A 12 1.59 -21.75 17.62
CA ARG A 12 1.29 -21.27 16.26
C ARG A 12 0.76 -19.84 16.26
N ALA A 13 -0.10 -19.49 17.22
CA ALA A 13 -0.62 -18.14 17.37
C ALA A 13 0.52 -17.14 17.65
N ARG A 14 1.43 -17.49 18.57
CA ARG A 14 2.61 -16.68 18.89
C ARG A 14 3.51 -16.49 17.68
N MET A 15 3.84 -17.58 16.98
CA MET A 15 4.67 -17.51 15.77
C MET A 15 4.05 -16.60 14.70
N LEU A 16 2.74 -16.73 14.45
CA LEU A 16 2.05 -15.88 13.48
C LEU A 16 2.07 -14.41 13.89
N GLN A 17 1.79 -14.14 15.16
CA GLN A 17 1.80 -12.79 15.71
C GLN A 17 3.19 -12.14 15.63
N ASP A 18 4.24 -12.87 15.98
CA ASP A 18 5.62 -12.37 15.96
C ASP A 18 6.07 -12.05 14.53
N GLN A 19 5.84 -12.96 13.58
CA GLN A 19 6.17 -12.74 12.17
C GLN A 19 5.38 -11.57 11.56
N PHE A 20 4.12 -11.40 11.99
CA PHE A 20 3.31 -10.26 11.58
C PHE A 20 3.85 -8.95 12.14
N ASN A 21 4.22 -8.91 13.43
CA ASN A 21 4.78 -7.73 14.08
C ASN A 21 6.12 -7.30 13.45
N VAL A 22 6.97 -8.24 13.07
CA VAL A 22 8.21 -7.96 12.32
C VAL A 22 7.88 -7.27 10.99
N SER A 23 6.95 -7.85 10.21
CA SER A 23 6.52 -7.28 8.94
C SER A 23 5.95 -5.86 9.12
N LEU A 24 5.12 -5.65 10.15
CA LEU A 24 4.51 -4.36 10.46
C LEU A 24 5.56 -3.28 10.75
N ASN A 25 6.54 -3.58 11.60
CA ASN A 25 7.60 -2.64 11.96
C ASN A 25 8.45 -2.27 10.73
N HIS A 26 8.74 -3.23 9.85
CA HIS A 26 9.50 -2.94 8.64
C HIS A 26 8.72 -2.11 7.62
N VAL A 27 7.41 -2.35 7.46
CA VAL A 27 6.56 -1.50 6.61
C VAL A 27 6.47 -0.08 7.17
N HIS A 28 6.42 0.09 8.50
CA HIS A 28 6.50 1.41 9.13
C HIS A 28 7.83 2.11 8.82
N ALA A 29 8.96 1.39 8.87
CA ALA A 29 10.26 1.94 8.48
C ALA A 29 10.29 2.38 7.00
N LEU A 30 9.63 1.62 6.10
CA LEU A 30 9.48 2.02 4.70
C LEU A 30 8.67 3.31 4.54
N ALA A 31 7.62 3.51 5.34
CA ALA A 31 6.84 4.75 5.34
C ALA A 31 7.71 5.97 5.72
N ILE A 32 8.56 5.82 6.74
CA ILE A 32 9.54 6.85 7.14
C ILE A 32 10.58 7.09 6.04
N LEU A 33 11.03 6.03 5.36
CA LEU A 33 11.98 6.11 4.26
C LEU A 33 11.40 6.89 3.07
N VAL A 34 10.14 6.65 2.71
CA VAL A 34 9.42 7.46 1.71
C VAL A 34 9.29 8.91 2.17
N SER A 35 8.83 9.14 3.40
CA SER A 35 8.72 10.49 3.97
C SER A 35 10.04 11.26 3.87
N THR A 36 11.15 10.63 4.25
CA THR A 36 12.47 11.29 4.32
C THR A 36 13.08 11.54 2.94
N PHE A 37 13.04 10.55 2.05
CA PHE A 37 13.81 10.61 0.80
C PHE A 37 12.98 11.05 -0.40
N HIS A 38 11.65 10.88 -0.38
CA HIS A 38 10.77 11.34 -1.44
C HIS A 38 10.22 12.75 -1.16
N HIS A 39 9.67 12.98 0.04
CA HIS A 39 9.06 14.26 0.41
C HIS A 39 10.03 15.22 1.11
N GLY A 40 10.91 14.70 1.96
CA GLY A 40 11.84 15.50 2.76
C GLY A 40 13.06 16.06 2.02
N LYS A 41 13.29 15.66 0.76
CA LYS A 41 14.43 16.10 -0.05
C LYS A 41 13.96 16.73 -1.36
N TYR A 42 14.55 17.87 -1.72
CA TYR A 42 14.32 18.53 -2.99
C TYR A 42 15.64 18.71 -3.77
N PRO A 43 15.81 18.07 -4.94
CA PRO A 43 14.89 17.12 -5.58
C PRO A 43 14.76 15.79 -4.80
N SER A 44 13.68 15.04 -5.06
CA SER A 44 13.46 13.70 -4.49
C SER A 44 14.68 12.81 -4.72
N ALA A 45 15.15 12.15 -3.66
CA ALA A 45 16.24 11.18 -3.72
C ALA A 45 15.73 9.73 -3.87
N MET A 46 14.42 9.57 -4.09
CA MET A 46 13.77 8.28 -4.32
C MET A 46 13.02 8.28 -5.64
N ASP A 47 13.23 7.23 -6.42
CA ASP A 47 12.49 6.88 -7.62
C ASP A 47 12.03 5.40 -7.57
N GLN A 48 11.26 4.97 -8.57
CA GLN A 48 10.78 3.58 -8.68
C GLN A 48 11.94 2.57 -8.68
N LYS A 49 13.08 2.89 -9.31
CA LYS A 49 14.24 1.99 -9.35
C LYS A 49 14.83 1.80 -7.95
N THR A 50 15.09 2.89 -7.25
CA THR A 50 15.65 2.89 -5.89
C THR A 50 14.71 2.19 -4.91
N PHE A 51 13.41 2.48 -4.97
CA PHE A 51 12.41 1.82 -4.12
C PHE A 51 12.32 0.32 -4.41
N GLY A 52 12.28 -0.06 -5.69
CA GLY A 52 12.24 -1.46 -6.12
C GLY A 52 13.45 -2.25 -5.64
N GLU A 53 14.66 -1.73 -5.87
CA GLU A 53 15.91 -2.38 -5.43
C GLU A 53 16.00 -2.51 -3.91
N TYR A 54 15.65 -1.45 -3.16
CA TYR A 54 15.68 -1.49 -1.69
C TYR A 54 14.67 -2.49 -1.12
N THR A 55 13.45 -2.50 -1.66
CA THR A 55 12.39 -3.41 -1.19
C THR A 55 12.66 -4.86 -1.56
N GLU A 56 13.26 -5.14 -2.72
CA GLU A 56 13.73 -6.49 -3.06
C GLU A 56 14.85 -6.96 -2.11
N ARG A 57 15.87 -6.13 -1.88
CA ARG A 57 17.00 -6.49 -1.00
C ARG A 57 16.59 -6.70 0.46
N THR A 58 15.52 -6.06 0.91
CA THR A 58 15.00 -6.18 2.29
C THR A 58 13.76 -7.05 2.38
N ALA A 59 13.41 -7.83 1.35
CA ALA A 59 12.18 -8.64 1.36
C ALA A 59 12.12 -9.64 2.53
N PHE A 60 13.27 -10.14 2.99
CA PHE A 60 13.37 -11.05 4.14
C PHE A 60 12.93 -10.42 5.48
N GLU A 61 12.94 -9.09 5.59
CA GLU A 61 12.45 -8.35 6.77
C GLU A 61 10.91 -8.33 6.85
N ARG A 62 10.22 -8.87 5.83
CA ARG A 62 8.75 -8.89 5.72
C ARG A 62 8.24 -10.29 5.39
N PRO A 63 8.40 -11.26 6.31
CA PRO A 63 8.16 -12.69 6.05
C PRO A 63 6.72 -13.04 5.64
N LEU A 64 5.72 -12.22 5.99
CA LEU A 64 4.31 -12.46 5.68
C LEU A 64 3.75 -11.52 4.59
N THR A 65 4.62 -10.81 3.85
CA THR A 65 4.20 -9.82 2.85
C THR A 65 4.54 -10.29 1.44
N SER A 66 3.55 -10.30 0.54
CA SER A 66 3.76 -10.66 -0.88
C SER A 66 4.47 -9.56 -1.69
N GLY A 67 4.32 -8.31 -1.26
CA GLY A 67 5.01 -7.15 -1.82
C GLY A 67 4.58 -5.86 -1.13
N VAL A 68 5.32 -4.79 -1.37
CA VAL A 68 5.03 -3.46 -0.84
C VAL A 68 4.95 -2.45 -1.98
N ALA A 69 4.13 -1.43 -1.78
CA ALA A 69 3.97 -0.34 -2.72
C ALA A 69 3.67 0.97 -1.98
N TYR A 70 3.92 2.08 -2.66
CA TYR A 70 3.60 3.43 -2.22
C TYR A 70 2.62 4.06 -3.21
N ALA A 71 1.47 4.45 -2.68
CA ALA A 71 0.43 5.17 -3.38
C ALA A 71 0.46 6.65 -2.97
N LEU A 72 0.46 7.55 -3.96
CA LEU A 72 0.51 8.98 -3.74
C LEU A 72 -0.89 9.58 -3.74
N LYS A 73 -1.23 10.42 -2.76
CA LYS A 73 -2.45 11.24 -2.81
C LYS A 73 -2.33 12.25 -3.96
N VAL A 74 -3.31 12.23 -4.87
CA VAL A 74 -3.40 13.18 -5.99
C VAL A 74 -4.79 13.78 -5.97
N THR A 75 -4.91 15.11 -5.91
CA THR A 75 -6.22 15.78 -6.04
C THR A 75 -6.67 15.81 -7.49
N HIS A 76 -7.97 15.99 -7.73
CA HIS A 76 -8.48 16.13 -9.10
C HIS A 76 -7.82 17.28 -9.87
N SER A 77 -7.58 18.41 -9.22
CA SER A 77 -6.89 19.56 -9.83
C SER A 77 -5.46 19.26 -10.27
N GLU A 78 -4.77 18.34 -9.59
CA GLU A 78 -3.38 17.97 -9.89
C GLU A 78 -3.29 16.83 -10.92
N ARG A 79 -4.38 16.10 -11.14
CA ARG A 79 -4.40 14.87 -11.95
C ARG A 79 -3.80 15.05 -13.34
N GLU A 80 -4.19 16.09 -14.07
CA GLU A 80 -3.73 16.29 -15.46
C GLU A 80 -2.20 16.49 -15.50
N GLN A 81 -1.67 17.34 -14.61
CA GLN A 81 -0.24 17.59 -14.51
C GLN A 81 0.52 16.35 -14.04
N PHE A 82 -0.03 15.63 -13.06
CA PHE A 82 0.52 14.39 -12.54
C PHE A 82 0.64 13.32 -13.65
N GLU A 83 -0.45 13.04 -14.38
CA GLU A 83 -0.45 12.04 -15.46
C GLU A 83 0.54 12.41 -16.58
N LYS A 84 0.63 13.71 -16.93
CA LYS A 84 1.61 14.21 -17.90
C LYS A 84 3.06 14.00 -17.44
N GLN A 85 3.35 14.21 -16.17
CA GLN A 85 4.69 14.00 -15.60
C GLN A 85 5.06 12.51 -15.50
N GLN A 86 4.09 11.67 -15.15
CA GLN A 86 4.27 10.22 -15.01
C GLN A 86 4.34 9.49 -16.35
N GLY A 87 3.72 10.04 -17.40
CA GLY A 87 3.64 9.40 -18.73
C GLY A 87 2.63 8.26 -18.80
N TRP A 88 1.71 8.17 -17.83
CA TRP A 88 0.61 7.21 -17.78
C TRP A 88 -0.61 7.82 -17.09
N THR A 89 -1.79 7.25 -17.35
CA THR A 89 -3.06 7.70 -16.76
C THR A 89 -3.41 6.91 -15.50
N ILE A 90 -4.08 7.54 -14.54
CA ILE A 90 -4.58 6.86 -13.35
C ILE A 90 -5.69 5.89 -13.78
N LYS A 91 -5.62 4.63 -13.34
CA LYS A 91 -6.52 3.55 -13.76
C LYS A 91 -7.43 3.12 -12.61
N LYS A 92 -8.67 2.82 -12.94
CA LYS A 92 -9.62 2.27 -11.96
C LYS A 92 -9.28 0.81 -11.68
N MET A 93 -9.25 0.42 -10.41
CA MET A 93 -9.17 -0.98 -10.00
C MET A 93 -10.38 -1.74 -10.56
N GLU A 94 -10.10 -2.78 -11.34
CA GLU A 94 -11.17 -3.62 -11.89
C GLU A 94 -11.78 -4.48 -10.79
N HIS A 95 -13.12 -4.43 -10.69
CA HIS A 95 -13.89 -5.25 -9.78
C HIS A 95 -14.46 -6.41 -10.59
N GLY A 96 -13.83 -7.58 -10.47
CA GLY A 96 -14.27 -8.78 -11.13
C GLY A 96 -13.65 -9.99 -10.46
N ASP A 97 -14.35 -11.12 -10.48
CA ASP A 97 -13.79 -12.41 -10.12
C ASP A 97 -12.70 -12.69 -11.18
N GLN A 98 -11.46 -12.29 -10.88
CA GLN A 98 -10.29 -12.50 -11.74
C GLN A 98 -9.94 -14.00 -11.74
N THR A 99 -10.93 -14.90 -11.87
CA THR A 99 -10.82 -16.35 -11.69
C THR A 99 -9.70 -16.97 -12.51
N LEU A 100 -9.22 -16.26 -13.53
CA LEU A 100 -8.03 -16.60 -14.28
C LEU A 100 -6.99 -15.47 -14.13
N VAL A 101 -5.91 -15.77 -13.40
CA VAL A 101 -4.68 -14.94 -13.27
C VAL A 101 -4.13 -14.47 -14.64
N GLN A 102 -4.54 -15.14 -15.72
CA GLN A 102 -4.14 -14.89 -17.10
C GLN A 102 -4.76 -13.62 -17.73
N ASP A 103 -5.90 -13.13 -17.23
CA ASP A 103 -6.61 -11.99 -17.84
C ASP A 103 -6.26 -10.63 -17.22
N PHE A 104 -5.39 -10.59 -16.21
CA PHE A 104 -4.96 -9.34 -15.60
C PHE A 104 -3.98 -8.59 -16.52
N ASP A 105 -4.52 -7.67 -17.32
CA ASP A 105 -3.75 -6.79 -18.20
C ASP A 105 -3.90 -5.31 -17.76
N PRO A 106 -2.87 -4.74 -17.10
CA PRO A 106 -2.87 -3.34 -16.68
C PRO A 106 -3.10 -2.35 -17.83
N VAL A 107 -2.82 -2.74 -19.09
CA VAL A 107 -2.98 -1.86 -20.26
C VAL A 107 -4.44 -1.74 -20.66
N LYS A 108 -5.28 -2.75 -20.39
CA LYS A 108 -6.70 -2.77 -20.75
C LYS A 108 -7.61 -2.12 -19.71
N MET A 109 -7.08 -1.84 -18.52
CA MET A 109 -7.86 -1.24 -17.44
C MET A 109 -8.36 0.16 -17.82
N ALA A 110 -9.62 0.42 -17.48
CA ALA A 110 -10.26 1.70 -17.75
C ALA A 110 -9.59 2.84 -16.96
N PRO A 111 -9.50 4.05 -17.52
CA PRO A 111 -9.10 5.24 -16.78
C PRO A 111 -9.99 5.44 -15.55
N ALA A 112 -9.41 5.95 -14.46
CA ALA A 112 -10.16 6.29 -13.26
C ALA A 112 -11.21 7.36 -13.58
N PRO A 113 -12.48 7.19 -13.13
CA PRO A 113 -13.51 8.20 -13.31
C PRO A 113 -13.14 9.48 -12.54
N MET A 114 -13.87 10.56 -12.77
CA MET A 114 -13.69 11.80 -12.00
C MET A 114 -14.04 11.55 -10.52
N GLN A 115 -13.10 11.84 -9.63
CA GLN A 115 -13.16 11.78 -8.17
C GLN A 115 -12.40 12.97 -7.59
N ASP A 116 -12.71 13.35 -6.35
CA ASP A 116 -12.07 14.47 -5.64
C ASP A 116 -10.57 14.22 -5.39
N GLU A 117 -10.22 13.00 -5.01
CA GLU A 117 -8.85 12.53 -4.82
C GLU A 117 -8.66 11.10 -5.30
N TYR A 118 -7.40 10.76 -5.58
CA TYR A 118 -6.93 9.44 -6.03
C TYR A 118 -5.74 9.00 -5.18
N ALA A 119 -5.49 7.70 -5.14
CA ALA A 119 -4.26 7.14 -4.60
C ALA A 119 -3.57 6.22 -5.62
N PRO A 120 -3.05 6.74 -6.75
CA PRO A 120 -2.30 5.95 -7.71
C PRO A 120 -0.99 5.41 -7.11
N VAL A 121 -0.68 4.15 -7.38
CA VAL A 121 0.62 3.55 -7.04
C VAL A 121 1.72 4.13 -7.94
N ILE A 122 2.73 4.74 -7.31
CA ILE A 122 3.88 5.32 -8.02
C ILE A 122 5.19 4.58 -7.76
N PHE A 123 5.35 3.95 -6.60
CA PHE A 123 6.49 3.08 -6.30
C PHE A 123 6.03 1.69 -5.89
N CYS A 124 6.69 0.64 -6.35
CA CYS A 124 6.34 -0.73 -5.98
C CYS A 124 7.53 -1.68 -6.00
N GLN A 125 7.46 -2.71 -5.15
CA GLN A 125 8.31 -3.90 -5.27
C GLN A 125 7.93 -4.67 -6.54
N ARG A 126 8.90 -5.28 -7.22
CA ARG A 126 8.69 -5.98 -8.50
C ARG A 126 7.62 -7.07 -8.44
N THR A 127 7.47 -7.74 -7.31
CA THR A 127 6.44 -8.78 -7.10
C THR A 127 5.01 -8.26 -7.27
N VAL A 128 4.82 -6.96 -7.05
CA VAL A 128 3.54 -6.25 -7.18
C VAL A 128 3.57 -5.17 -8.29
N ALA A 129 4.47 -5.27 -9.27
CA ALA A 129 4.53 -4.29 -10.37
C ALA A 129 3.24 -4.13 -11.18
N HIS A 130 2.34 -5.11 -11.08
CA HIS A 130 1.05 -5.12 -11.75
C HIS A 130 0.06 -4.07 -11.21
N ILE A 131 0.30 -3.50 -10.01
CA ILE A 131 -0.56 -2.46 -9.44
C ILE A 131 -0.11 -1.02 -9.73
N VAL A 132 1.00 -0.82 -10.44
CA VAL A 132 1.43 0.54 -10.87
C VAL A 132 0.30 1.21 -11.64
N SER A 133 0.12 2.52 -11.46
CA SER A 133 -0.96 3.35 -12.04
C SER A 133 -2.39 3.07 -11.55
N ILE A 134 -2.61 2.00 -10.78
CA ILE A 134 -3.94 1.71 -10.23
C ILE A 134 -4.24 2.67 -9.08
N ASP A 135 -5.43 3.27 -9.12
CA ASP A 135 -6.00 4.05 -8.04
C ASP A 135 -6.48 3.12 -6.92
N MET A 136 -5.74 3.08 -5.81
CA MET A 136 -6.09 2.27 -4.65
C MET A 136 -7.38 2.76 -3.95
N MET A 137 -7.81 4.02 -4.17
CA MET A 137 -9.09 4.54 -3.65
C MET A 137 -10.30 4.00 -4.42
N SER A 138 -10.10 3.40 -5.59
CA SER A 138 -11.20 2.85 -6.37
C SER A 138 -11.66 1.47 -5.86
N GLY A 139 -10.80 0.74 -5.13
CA GLY A 139 -11.15 -0.51 -4.42
C GLY A 139 -11.72 -0.21 -3.04
N LYS A 140 -12.86 -0.80 -2.68
CA LYS A 140 -13.56 -0.45 -1.43
C LYS A 140 -12.71 -0.75 -0.19
N GLU A 141 -12.15 -1.94 -0.09
CA GLU A 141 -11.35 -2.39 1.05
C GLU A 141 -10.10 -1.52 1.23
N ASP A 142 -9.40 -1.24 0.12
CA ASP A 142 -8.21 -0.39 0.12
C ASP A 142 -8.55 1.07 0.46
N ARG A 143 -9.59 1.64 -0.14
CA ARG A 143 -10.07 3.01 0.15
C ARG A 143 -10.39 3.20 1.64
N ASP A 144 -11.21 2.31 2.20
CA ASP A 144 -11.61 2.40 3.60
C ASP A 144 -10.39 2.27 4.53
N ASN A 145 -9.38 1.48 4.14
CA ASN A 145 -8.14 1.34 4.89
C ASN A 145 -7.24 2.58 4.78
N ILE A 146 -7.12 3.18 3.59
CA ILE A 146 -6.35 4.41 3.35
C ILE A 146 -6.90 5.55 4.20
N LEU A 147 -8.21 5.79 4.14
CA LEU A 147 -8.87 6.84 4.90
C LEU A 147 -8.67 6.66 6.42
N ARG A 148 -8.75 5.42 6.89
CA ARG A 148 -8.52 5.10 8.31
C ARG A 148 -7.05 5.23 8.72
N ALA A 149 -6.10 4.88 7.85
CA ALA A 149 -4.67 5.04 8.10
C ALA A 149 -4.32 6.53 8.31
N ARG A 150 -4.83 7.38 7.42
CA ARG A 150 -4.66 8.84 7.44
C ARG A 150 -5.31 9.49 8.65
N ALA A 151 -6.56 9.13 8.97
CA ALA A 151 -7.23 9.67 10.15
C ALA A 151 -6.49 9.30 11.46
N THR A 152 -6.08 8.03 11.59
CA THR A 152 -5.50 7.51 12.85
C THR A 152 -4.00 7.73 12.99
N GLY A 153 -3.26 7.89 11.89
CA GLY A 153 -1.80 7.96 11.88
C GLY A 153 -1.13 6.65 12.35
N LYS A 154 -1.81 5.51 12.20
CA LYS A 154 -1.34 4.20 12.64
C LYS A 154 -1.43 3.18 11.50
N GLY A 155 -0.67 2.09 11.61
CA GLY A 155 -0.82 0.93 10.74
C GLY A 155 -2.18 0.28 10.90
N VAL A 156 -2.92 0.11 9.81
CA VAL A 156 -4.29 -0.44 9.81
C VAL A 156 -4.43 -1.59 8.82
N LEU A 157 -5.30 -2.54 9.17
CA LEU A 157 -5.57 -3.75 8.38
C LEU A 157 -6.98 -3.75 7.79
N THR A 158 -7.10 -4.21 6.55
CA THR A 158 -8.41 -4.53 5.95
C THR A 158 -9.05 -5.75 6.63
N SER A 159 -10.33 -5.97 6.34
CA SER A 159 -10.90 -7.32 6.47
C SER A 159 -10.28 -8.25 5.41
N PRO A 160 -10.30 -9.58 5.60
CA PRO A 160 -9.80 -10.51 4.59
C PRO A 160 -10.58 -10.41 3.26
N PHE A 161 -9.88 -10.28 2.15
CA PHE A 161 -10.44 -10.25 0.79
C PHE A 161 -9.50 -10.88 -0.24
N LYS A 162 -9.98 -11.14 -1.46
CA LYS A 162 -9.15 -11.69 -2.54
C LYS A 162 -8.22 -10.59 -3.07
N LEU A 163 -6.90 -10.80 -2.95
CA LEU A 163 -5.91 -9.87 -3.44
C LEU A 163 -5.86 -9.87 -4.98
N LEU A 164 -5.67 -8.68 -5.57
CA LEU A 164 -5.53 -8.49 -7.02
C LEU A 164 -4.50 -9.46 -7.61
N LYS A 165 -4.77 -9.93 -8.84
CA LYS A 165 -3.99 -10.88 -9.63
C LYS A 165 -3.85 -12.29 -9.05
N SER A 166 -3.54 -12.44 -7.76
CA SER A 166 -3.30 -13.75 -7.14
C SER A 166 -4.57 -14.49 -6.75
N ASN A 167 -5.68 -13.77 -6.49
CA ASN A 167 -6.90 -14.26 -5.84
C ASN A 167 -6.69 -14.97 -4.50
N HIS A 168 -5.50 -14.86 -3.90
CA HIS A 168 -5.28 -15.37 -2.57
C HIS A 168 -6.08 -14.55 -1.57
N LEU A 169 -6.71 -15.23 -0.61
CA LEU A 169 -7.33 -14.56 0.52
C LEU A 169 -6.23 -13.96 1.39
N GLY A 170 -6.28 -12.65 1.59
CA GLY A 170 -5.27 -11.93 2.35
C GLY A 170 -5.83 -10.66 2.98
N VAL A 171 -4.94 -9.91 3.64
CA VAL A 171 -5.23 -8.61 4.23
C VAL A 171 -4.21 -7.60 3.72
N VAL A 172 -4.61 -6.33 3.61
CA VAL A 172 -3.71 -5.23 3.27
C VAL A 172 -3.38 -4.43 4.52
N LEU A 173 -2.09 -4.19 4.74
CA LEU A 173 -1.55 -3.31 5.78
C LEU A 173 -1.21 -1.96 5.17
N THR A 174 -1.78 -0.88 5.71
CA THR A 174 -1.58 0.48 5.21
C THR A 174 -1.03 1.38 6.30
N PHE A 175 -0.01 2.18 5.94
CA PHE A 175 0.51 3.29 6.74
C PHE A 175 0.35 4.59 5.95
N ALA A 176 -0.05 5.66 6.62
CA ALA A 176 -0.07 6.99 6.04
C ALA A 176 1.35 7.60 6.04
N VAL A 177 1.70 8.28 4.96
CA VAL A 177 2.93 9.08 4.83
C VAL A 177 2.48 10.52 4.68
N TYR A 178 3.00 11.41 5.52
CA TYR A 178 2.65 12.83 5.51
C TYR A 178 3.78 13.64 4.87
N GLU A 179 3.44 14.69 4.12
CA GLU A 179 4.41 15.51 3.39
C GLU A 179 5.31 16.34 4.33
N ARG A 180 4.80 16.65 5.55
CA ARG A 180 5.52 17.44 6.56
C ARG A 180 5.52 16.70 7.88
N GLU A 181 6.50 17.02 8.72
CA GLU A 181 6.47 16.64 10.14
C GLU A 181 5.20 17.22 10.78
N LEU A 182 4.21 16.34 10.99
CA LEU A 182 3.01 16.70 11.70
C LEU A 182 3.31 16.80 13.20
N PRO A 183 2.74 17.79 13.90
CA PRO A 183 2.87 17.85 15.35
C PRO A 183 2.24 16.60 16.00
N PRO A 184 2.71 16.15 17.17
CA PRO A 184 2.20 14.94 17.83
C PRO A 184 0.68 14.94 18.07
N ASP A 185 0.10 16.13 18.26
CA ASP A 185 -1.32 16.40 18.49
C ASP A 185 -2.07 16.86 17.23
N ALA A 186 -1.53 16.57 16.03
CA ALA A 186 -2.15 16.95 14.77
C ALA A 186 -3.61 16.46 14.67
N THR A 187 -4.50 17.42 14.42
CA THR A 187 -5.92 17.21 14.17
C THR A 187 -6.17 16.40 12.91
N LEU A 188 -7.40 15.88 12.75
CA LEU A 188 -7.80 15.16 11.54
C LEU A 188 -7.59 16.03 10.29
N GLU A 189 -7.96 17.30 10.34
CA GLU A 189 -7.81 18.26 9.23
C GLU A 189 -6.34 18.50 8.85
N GLN A 190 -5.42 18.44 9.82
CA GLN A 190 -3.98 18.57 9.56
C GLN A 190 -3.39 17.29 8.95
N ARG A 191 -3.87 16.11 9.39
CA ARG A 191 -3.52 14.81 8.79
C ARG A 191 -4.17 14.61 7.42
N ASP A 192 -5.24 15.34 7.17
CA ASP A 192 -5.90 15.39 5.88
C ASP A 192 -5.15 16.25 4.84
N ARG A 193 -4.12 16.96 5.32
CA ARG A 193 -3.07 17.68 4.57
C ARG A 193 -2.40 16.81 3.51
#